data_AF-A0A351KR78-F1
#
_entry.id   AF-A0A351KR78-F1
#
_cell.length_a   1.000
_cell.length_b   1.000
_cell.length_c   1.000
_cell.angle_alpha   90.00
_cell.angle_beta   90.00
_cell.angle_gamma   90.00
#
_symmetry.space_group_name_H-M   'P 1'
#
loop_
_entity.id
_entity.type
_entity.pdbx_description
1 polymer ?
#
loop_
_entity_poly.entity_id
_entity_poly.type
_entity_poly.pdbx_seq_one_letter_code
_entity_poly.pdbx_strand_id
1 'polypeptide(L)'
;MFVLHCSWIPESGDGFIQAGDFWLWIESSVEASGVNPGAAPDCLQKPEAILFLEEHLGIPLSPYERRFHFKNQKLGFLKAGDTFLTAADRFNASPEPSDEGFEIADREVMAYRLARPFSQFLDLRRQILISAGALKGAEDFEFWSALVERVHLLLLSDRYIPVPRIPNDPLGRDGEVHVGWSWVPEPGDPFPDDLLQAMPGRCCFSDGRVFEPRTLLLHCTEVLLQRAVTHCLPPPAMVRKLRGTFLEKTFQGLGDPQPLQGAGVNESAGYWEAW
;
A
#
# COMPACT_ATOMS: atom_id res chain seq x y z
N MET A 1 2.78 9.43 24.22
CA MET A 1 2.01 8.46 23.42
C MET A 1 2.49 8.58 21.98
N PHE A 2 2.61 7.46 21.28
CA PHE A 2 2.95 7.42 19.86
C PHE A 2 1.76 6.95 19.04
N VAL A 3 1.63 7.48 17.83
CA VAL A 3 0.59 7.12 16.89
C VAL A 3 1.22 6.71 15.58
N LEU A 4 0.90 5.48 15.15
CA LEU A 4 1.32 4.94 13.88
C LEU A 4 0.33 5.36 12.80
N HIS A 5 0.88 5.85 11.71
CA HIS A 5 0.14 6.17 10.51
C HIS A 5 0.71 5.43 9.32
N CYS A 6 -0.13 5.15 8.32
CA CYS A 6 0.32 4.53 7.09
C CYS A 6 -0.39 5.09 5.87
N SER A 7 0.29 5.10 4.73
CA SER A 7 -0.29 5.43 3.43
C SER A 7 0.30 4.55 2.35
N TRP A 8 -0.53 4.18 1.38
CA TRP A 8 -0.09 3.56 0.13
C TRP A 8 0.33 4.64 -0.87
N ILE A 9 1.55 4.54 -1.39
CA ILE A 9 2.08 5.49 -2.37
C ILE A 9 2.45 4.75 -3.66
N PRO A 10 1.69 4.95 -4.75
CA PRO A 10 2.09 4.49 -6.08
C PRO A 10 3.43 5.12 -6.50
N GLU A 11 4.35 4.32 -7.05
CA GLU A 11 5.60 4.82 -7.62
C GLU A 11 5.31 5.52 -8.96
N SER A 12 5.99 6.62 -9.27
CA SER A 12 5.89 7.28 -10.57
C SER A 12 6.59 6.44 -11.64
N GLY A 13 5.86 5.55 -12.31
CA GLY A 13 6.36 4.69 -13.36
C GLY A 13 5.27 4.35 -14.37
N ASP A 14 5.68 3.93 -15.55
CA ASP A 14 4.84 3.56 -16.70
C ASP A 14 4.85 2.05 -16.97
N GLY A 15 5.34 1.26 -16.02
CA GLY A 15 5.27 -0.19 -16.08
C GLY A 15 3.83 -0.67 -16.13
N PHE A 16 3.60 -1.80 -16.83
CA PHE A 16 2.27 -2.39 -16.99
C PHE A 16 1.53 -2.55 -15.66
N ILE A 17 2.22 -3.08 -14.65
CA ILE A 17 1.78 -2.95 -13.24
C ILE A 17 2.67 -1.89 -12.61
N GLN A 18 2.09 -0.70 -12.42
CA GLN A 18 2.71 0.37 -11.65
C GLN A 18 3.04 -0.17 -10.25
N ALA A 19 4.27 0.04 -9.79
CA ALA A 19 4.65 -0.36 -8.44
C ALA A 19 4.04 0.60 -7.41
N GLY A 20 4.04 0.20 -6.15
CA GLY A 20 3.67 1.06 -5.03
C GLY A 20 4.10 0.44 -3.71
N ASP A 21 4.13 1.24 -2.65
CA ASP A 21 4.55 0.76 -1.34
C ASP A 21 3.80 1.42 -0.20
N PHE A 22 3.78 0.72 0.93
CA PHE A 22 3.33 1.29 2.19
C PHE A 22 4.43 2.10 2.85
N TRP A 23 4.06 3.29 3.28
CA TRP A 23 4.93 4.22 3.98
C TRP A 23 4.36 4.50 5.37
N LEU A 24 5.13 4.15 6.39
CA LEU A 24 4.80 4.30 7.80
C LEU A 24 5.44 5.58 8.34
N TRP A 25 4.70 6.39 9.09
CA TRP A 25 5.28 7.48 9.89
C TRP A 25 4.72 7.43 11.31
N ILE A 26 5.42 8.10 12.23
CA ILE A 26 5.09 8.09 13.65
C ILE A 26 4.89 9.52 14.13
N GLU A 27 3.72 9.81 14.68
CA GLU A 27 3.44 11.01 15.45
C GLU A 27 3.71 10.75 16.94
N SER A 28 4.23 11.74 17.65
CA SER A 28 4.53 11.69 19.09
C SER A 28 3.77 12.80 19.81
N SER A 29 3.14 12.49 20.94
CA SER A 29 2.50 13.51 21.78
C SER A 29 3.49 14.43 22.52
N VAL A 30 4.79 14.24 22.34
CA VAL A 30 5.85 15.07 22.93
C VAL A 30 6.33 16.00 21.82
N GLU A 31 6.24 17.31 22.04
CA GLU A 31 6.61 18.33 21.07
C GLU A 31 7.98 18.02 20.45
N ALA A 32 8.00 17.89 19.12
CA ALA A 32 9.25 17.69 18.40
C ALA A 32 10.12 18.96 18.51
N SER A 33 11.35 18.80 19.00
CA SER A 33 12.30 19.90 19.13
C SER A 33 12.82 20.31 17.74
N GLY A 34 12.29 21.41 17.19
CA GLY A 34 12.76 22.00 15.93
C GLY A 34 11.76 21.86 14.79
N VAL A 35 10.85 22.82 14.67
CA VAL A 35 9.83 22.83 13.61
C VAL A 35 10.40 23.50 12.37
N ASN A 36 10.65 22.72 11.32
CA ASN A 36 10.74 23.26 9.96
C ASN A 36 9.34 23.74 9.56
N PRO A 37 9.15 24.97 9.04
CA PRO A 37 7.83 25.53 8.73
C PRO A 37 6.97 24.70 7.75
N GLY A 38 7.57 23.78 7.00
CA GLY A 38 6.89 22.89 6.05
C GLY A 38 6.74 21.42 6.49
N ALA A 39 7.30 21.04 7.64
CA ALA A 39 7.18 19.68 8.16
C ALA A 39 5.84 19.50 8.89
N ALA A 40 5.30 18.28 8.87
CA ALA A 40 4.16 17.99 9.72
C ALA A 40 4.55 18.14 11.20
N PRO A 41 3.66 18.69 12.06
CA PRO A 41 3.91 18.79 13.48
C PRO A 41 4.09 17.40 14.08
N ASP A 42 4.93 17.30 15.12
CA ASP A 42 5.02 16.14 16.01
C ASP A 42 5.41 14.79 15.36
N CYS A 43 5.89 14.81 14.12
CA CYS A 43 6.39 13.62 13.45
C CYS A 43 7.86 13.34 13.79
N LEU A 44 8.17 12.08 14.10
CA LEU A 44 9.54 11.65 14.35
C LEU A 44 10.42 11.85 13.11
N GLN A 45 11.60 12.44 13.30
CA GLN A 45 12.60 12.54 12.25
C GLN A 45 13.38 11.23 12.11
N LYS A 46 14.22 11.12 11.08
CA LYS A 46 14.85 9.84 10.71
C LYS A 46 15.62 9.16 11.86
N PRO A 47 16.49 9.85 12.63
CA PRO A 47 17.21 9.22 13.74
C PRO A 47 16.26 8.67 14.81
N GLU A 48 15.26 9.45 15.20
CA GLU A 48 14.27 9.11 16.22
C GLU A 48 13.36 7.98 15.76
N ALA A 49 12.96 7.98 14.48
CA ALA A 49 12.15 6.93 13.89
C ALA A 49 12.91 5.60 13.82
N ILE A 50 14.23 5.61 13.53
CA ILE A 50 15.07 4.42 13.57
C ILE A 50 15.13 3.86 15.00
N LEU A 51 15.46 4.70 15.99
CA LEU A 51 15.50 4.29 17.39
C LEU A 51 14.14 3.75 17.86
N PHE A 52 13.06 4.40 17.45
CA PHE A 52 11.71 3.95 17.78
C PHE A 52 11.40 2.57 17.17
N LEU A 53 11.67 2.38 15.88
CA LEU A 53 11.43 1.09 15.22
C LEU A 53 12.25 -0.04 15.83
N GLU A 54 13.53 0.18 16.11
CA GLU A 54 14.43 -0.87 16.61
C GLU A 54 14.24 -1.13 18.12
N GLU A 55 14.19 -0.09 18.94
CA GLU A 55 14.18 -0.24 20.40
C GLU A 55 12.77 -0.37 20.99
N HIS A 56 11.78 0.33 20.42
CA HIS A 56 10.42 0.32 20.97
C HIS A 56 9.53 -0.71 20.30
N LEU A 57 9.64 -0.86 18.97
CA LEU A 57 8.82 -1.81 18.20
C LEU A 57 9.53 -3.16 17.98
N GLY A 58 10.84 -3.25 18.24
CA GLY A 58 11.61 -4.46 18.02
C GLY A 58 11.70 -4.88 16.55
N ILE A 59 11.55 -3.93 15.62
CA ILE A 59 11.64 -4.15 14.17
C ILE A 59 13.10 -3.94 13.76
N PRO A 60 13.88 -5.01 13.51
CA PRO A 60 15.29 -4.86 13.15
C PRO A 60 15.41 -4.25 11.76
N LEU A 61 16.24 -3.21 11.62
CA LEU A 61 16.50 -2.57 10.34
C LEU A 61 17.86 -2.99 9.79
N SER A 62 17.88 -3.47 8.55
CA SER A 62 19.14 -3.72 7.84
C SER A 62 19.86 -2.41 7.48
N PRO A 63 21.18 -2.44 7.22
CA PRO A 63 21.89 -1.26 6.70
C PRO A 63 21.28 -0.71 5.42
N TYR A 64 20.71 -1.58 4.57
CA TYR A 64 20.02 -1.19 3.35
C TYR A 64 18.74 -0.41 3.67
N GLU A 65 17.88 -0.92 4.56
CA GLU A 65 16.65 -0.25 4.97
C GLU A 65 16.92 1.12 5.60
N ARG A 66 17.89 1.22 6.53
CA ARG A 66 18.31 2.51 7.13
C ARG A 66 18.70 3.55 6.08
N ARG A 67 19.29 3.11 4.97
CA ARG A 67 19.75 4.01 3.90
C ARG A 67 18.63 4.39 2.93
N PHE A 68 17.83 3.42 2.48
CA PHE A 68 16.97 3.59 1.30
C PHE A 68 15.47 3.58 1.60
N HIS A 69 15.05 3.11 2.78
CA HIS A 69 13.63 3.00 3.13
C HIS A 69 13.10 4.22 3.89
N PHE A 70 13.95 5.19 4.21
CA PHE A 70 13.52 6.45 4.81
C PHE A 70 13.55 7.56 3.78
N LYS A 71 12.39 8.19 3.53
CA LYS A 71 12.25 9.32 2.59
C LYS A 71 11.21 10.31 3.11
N ASN A 72 11.37 11.57 2.74
CA ASN A 72 10.31 12.56 2.90
C ASN A 72 9.17 12.23 1.93
N GLN A 73 7.95 12.19 2.44
CA GLN A 73 6.72 11.96 1.68
C GLN A 73 5.75 13.11 1.92
N LYS A 74 5.01 13.50 0.89
CA LYS A 74 3.94 14.50 1.00
C LYS A 74 2.61 13.83 1.29
N LEU A 75 2.16 13.90 2.53
CA LEU A 75 0.96 13.20 2.99
C LEU A 75 -0.11 14.18 3.45
N GLY A 76 -1.36 13.72 3.47
CA GLY A 76 -2.53 14.54 3.77
C GLY A 76 -2.75 14.62 5.27
N PHE A 77 -2.82 15.84 5.80
CA PHE A 77 -3.13 16.12 7.18
C PHE A 77 -4.42 16.92 7.28
N LEU A 78 -5.22 16.62 8.31
CA LEU A 78 -6.41 17.39 8.61
C LEU A 78 -6.01 18.77 9.16
N LYS A 79 -6.64 19.80 8.62
CA LYS A 79 -6.43 21.21 8.96
C LYS A 79 -7.76 21.83 9.36
N ALA A 80 -7.77 22.53 10.49
CA ALA A 80 -8.89 23.34 10.97
C ALA A 80 -8.50 24.81 10.88
N GLY A 81 -9.03 25.53 9.88
CA GLY A 81 -8.59 26.89 9.59
C GLY A 81 -7.10 26.92 9.21
N ASP A 82 -6.25 27.53 10.05
CA ASP A 82 -4.80 27.60 9.84
C ASP A 82 -3.96 26.60 10.66
N THR A 83 -4.61 25.78 11.48
CA THR A 83 -3.94 24.85 12.39
C THR A 83 -4.08 23.42 11.89
N PHE A 84 -2.98 22.66 11.90
CA PHE A 84 -2.99 21.23 11.62
C PHE A 84 -3.38 20.48 12.88
N LEU A 85 -4.26 19.49 12.74
CA LEU A 85 -4.59 18.60 13.84
C LEU A 85 -3.43 17.64 14.10
N THR A 86 -2.99 17.60 15.35
CA THR A 86 -2.03 16.61 15.83
C THR A 86 -2.75 15.31 16.22
N ALA A 87 -2.01 14.22 16.37
CA ALA A 87 -2.49 13.04 17.07
C ALA A 87 -3.08 13.37 18.45
N ALA A 88 -2.46 14.28 19.21
CA ALA A 88 -2.95 14.66 20.53
C ALA A 88 -4.33 15.32 20.45
N ASP A 89 -4.56 16.19 19.46
CA ASP A 89 -5.86 16.84 19.27
C ASP A 89 -6.96 15.82 18.95
N ARG A 90 -6.65 14.83 18.09
CA ARG A 90 -7.60 13.80 17.65
C ARG A 90 -7.98 12.83 18.78
N PHE A 91 -7.00 12.31 19.51
CA PHE A 91 -7.26 11.29 20.53
C PHE A 91 -7.76 11.84 21.86
N ASN A 92 -7.59 13.14 22.12
CA ASN A 92 -8.10 13.79 23.33
C ASN A 92 -9.45 14.48 23.10
N ALA A 93 -9.87 14.70 21.85
CA ALA A 93 -11.19 15.22 21.54
C ALA A 93 -12.27 14.16 21.78
N SER A 94 -13.29 14.52 22.56
CA SER A 94 -14.51 13.73 22.70
C SER A 94 -15.71 14.64 22.45
N PRO A 95 -16.59 14.32 21.48
CA PRO A 95 -16.46 13.25 20.48
C PRO A 95 -15.28 13.46 19.52
N GLU A 96 -14.82 12.39 18.87
CA GLU A 96 -13.87 12.52 17.76
C GLU A 96 -14.46 13.47 16.72
N PRO A 97 -13.69 14.45 16.22
CA PRO A 97 -14.19 15.38 15.23
C PRO A 97 -14.61 14.59 13.98
N SER A 98 -15.87 14.74 13.57
CA SER A 98 -16.29 14.31 12.23
C SER A 98 -15.45 15.04 11.19
N ASP A 99 -15.10 14.40 10.08
CA ASP A 99 -14.38 15.06 8.96
C ASP A 99 -15.13 16.28 8.39
N GLU A 100 -16.40 16.50 8.76
CA GLU A 100 -17.17 17.70 8.45
C GLU A 100 -16.49 18.98 8.99
N GLY A 101 -15.97 19.79 8.07
CA GLY A 101 -15.37 21.10 8.37
C GLY A 101 -13.84 21.13 8.42
N PHE A 102 -13.18 20.00 8.17
CA PHE A 102 -11.72 19.93 8.05
C PHE A 102 -11.29 19.93 6.58
N GLU A 103 -10.20 20.62 6.30
CA GLU A 103 -9.54 20.60 5.00
C GLU A 103 -8.35 19.63 5.05
N ILE A 104 -8.10 18.89 3.96
CA ILE A 104 -6.88 18.10 3.83
C ILE A 104 -5.82 18.98 3.16
N ALA A 105 -4.69 19.19 3.83
CA ALA A 105 -3.54 19.90 3.28
C ALA A 105 -2.28 19.03 3.38
N ASP A 106 -1.36 19.18 2.42
CA ASP A 106 -0.16 18.37 2.35
C ASP A 106 0.92 18.84 3.34
N ARG A 107 1.61 17.89 3.94
CA ARG A 107 2.82 18.14 4.72
C ARG A 107 3.88 17.12 4.40
N GLU A 108 5.14 17.56 4.47
CA GLU A 108 6.27 16.65 4.34
C GLU A 108 6.51 15.93 5.67
N VAL A 109 6.61 14.60 5.59
CA VAL A 109 6.96 13.74 6.71
C VAL A 109 8.05 12.76 6.36
N MET A 110 8.94 12.50 7.32
CA MET A 110 9.87 11.40 7.20
C MET A 110 9.12 10.08 7.39
N ALA A 111 9.02 9.29 6.33
CA ALA A 111 8.33 8.01 6.35
C ALA A 111 9.28 6.85 6.06
N TYR A 112 8.95 5.69 6.63
CA TYR A 112 9.62 4.42 6.50
C TYR A 112 8.84 3.48 5.57
N ARG A 113 9.47 3.01 4.48
CA ARG A 113 8.90 2.03 3.55
C ARG A 113 8.85 0.64 4.15
N LEU A 114 7.66 0.04 4.20
CA LEU A 114 7.47 -1.35 4.62
C LEU A 114 7.92 -2.31 3.52
N ALA A 115 9.06 -2.98 3.73
CA ALA A 115 9.62 -3.97 2.80
C ALA A 115 8.80 -5.26 2.69
N ARG A 116 8.16 -5.65 3.80
CA ARG A 116 7.45 -6.92 3.99
C ARG A 116 6.10 -6.62 4.65
N PRO A 117 5.15 -6.00 3.91
CA PRO A 117 3.93 -5.46 4.49
C PRO A 117 3.14 -6.51 5.28
N PHE A 118 2.98 -7.73 4.78
CA PHE A 118 2.25 -8.79 5.47
C PHE A 118 2.78 -9.09 6.88
N SER A 119 4.09 -9.29 7.03
CA SER A 119 4.68 -9.57 8.36
C SER A 119 4.78 -8.31 9.20
N GLN A 120 5.14 -7.17 8.60
CA GLN A 120 5.35 -5.93 9.35
C GLN A 120 4.04 -5.36 9.91
N PHE A 121 2.92 -5.40 9.18
CA PHE A 121 1.63 -5.00 9.73
C PHE A 121 1.23 -5.90 10.90
N LEU A 122 1.41 -7.21 10.79
CA LEU A 122 1.13 -8.14 11.89
C LEU A 122 1.97 -7.82 13.13
N ASP A 123 3.27 -7.58 12.96
CA ASP A 123 4.17 -7.21 14.04
C ASP A 123 3.74 -5.88 14.69
N LEU A 124 3.43 -4.86 13.89
CA LEU A 124 2.99 -3.54 14.36
C LEU A 124 1.66 -3.61 15.13
N ARG A 125 0.66 -4.34 14.62
CA ARG A 125 -0.62 -4.57 15.32
C ARG A 125 -0.40 -5.24 16.67
N ARG A 126 0.48 -6.25 16.71
CA ARG A 126 0.84 -6.92 17.96
C ARG A 126 1.47 -5.94 18.96
N GLN A 127 2.37 -5.05 18.49
CA GLN A 127 2.97 -4.02 19.33
C GLN A 127 1.92 -3.05 19.89
N ILE A 128 0.97 -2.59 19.06
CA ILE A 128 -0.15 -1.74 19.51
C ILE A 128 -0.90 -2.43 20.66
N LEU A 129 -1.26 -3.70 20.47
CA LEU A 129 -2.03 -4.47 21.45
C LEU A 129 -1.31 -4.61 22.81
N ILE A 130 0.01 -4.81 22.81
CA ILE A 130 0.78 -5.02 24.06
C ILE A 130 1.32 -3.73 24.68
N SER A 131 1.24 -2.59 24.00
CA SER A 131 1.79 -1.31 24.44
C SER A 131 1.07 -0.65 25.64
N ALA A 132 -0.03 -1.23 26.11
CA ALA A 132 -0.88 -0.66 27.16
C ALA A 132 -1.31 0.81 26.90
N GLY A 133 -1.54 1.15 25.63
CA GLY A 133 -1.98 2.48 25.20
C GLY A 133 -0.86 3.50 24.99
N ALA A 134 0.41 3.12 25.20
CA ALA A 134 1.55 3.96 24.85
C ALA A 134 1.72 4.11 23.33
N LEU A 135 1.23 3.14 22.55
CA LEU A 135 1.20 3.11 21.10
C LEU A 135 -0.24 2.91 20.61
N LYS A 136 -0.64 3.66 19.59
CA LYS A 136 -1.94 3.51 18.90
C LYS A 136 -1.75 3.47 17.39
N GLY A 137 -2.65 2.79 16.69
CA GLY A 137 -2.85 2.99 15.25
C GLY A 137 -3.83 4.14 15.03
N ALA A 138 -3.51 5.04 14.10
CA ALA A 138 -4.50 5.95 13.56
C ALA A 138 -5.44 5.21 12.59
N GLU A 139 -6.57 5.82 12.24
CA GLU A 139 -7.56 5.15 11.38
C GLU A 139 -7.00 4.82 9.98
N ASP A 140 -5.99 5.56 9.50
CA ASP A 140 -5.35 5.26 8.21
C ASP A 140 -4.52 3.97 8.32
N PHE A 141 -3.73 3.84 9.39
CA PHE A 141 -2.99 2.64 9.72
C PHE A 141 -3.92 1.45 9.91
N GLU A 142 -4.99 1.59 10.69
CA GLU A 142 -5.96 0.50 10.92
C GLU A 142 -6.63 0.07 9.62
N PHE A 143 -7.02 1.02 8.75
CA PHE A 143 -7.56 0.73 7.43
C PHE A 143 -6.57 -0.07 6.57
N TRP A 144 -5.35 0.42 6.38
CA TRP A 144 -4.35 -0.27 5.56
C TRP A 144 -3.96 -1.62 6.14
N SER A 145 -3.91 -1.74 7.47
CA SER A 145 -3.66 -3.00 8.13
C SER A 145 -4.78 -4.01 7.90
N ALA A 146 -6.04 -3.58 7.94
CA ALA A 146 -7.19 -4.44 7.66
C ALA A 146 -7.21 -4.89 6.18
N LEU A 147 -6.86 -3.99 5.25
CA LEU A 147 -6.70 -4.34 3.84
C LEU A 147 -5.64 -5.44 3.66
N VAL A 148 -4.44 -5.25 4.23
CA VAL A 148 -3.33 -6.22 4.09
C VAL A 148 -3.71 -7.58 4.69
N GLU A 149 -4.42 -7.59 5.82
CA GLU A 149 -4.94 -8.82 6.41
C GLU A 149 -5.96 -9.51 5.49
N ARG A 150 -6.89 -8.75 4.90
CA ARG A 150 -7.88 -9.29 3.95
C ARG A 150 -7.20 -9.89 2.72
N VAL A 151 -6.24 -9.19 2.14
CA VAL A 151 -5.42 -9.68 1.02
C VAL A 151 -4.66 -10.95 1.40
N HIS A 152 -4.08 -11.00 2.61
CA HIS A 152 -3.39 -12.19 3.08
C HIS A 152 -4.32 -13.40 3.18
N LEU A 153 -5.55 -13.23 3.66
CA LEU A 153 -6.55 -14.29 3.70
C LEU A 153 -6.97 -14.77 2.30
N LEU A 154 -7.09 -13.85 1.34
CA LEU A 154 -7.37 -14.21 -0.06
C LEU A 154 -6.23 -15.03 -0.67
N LEU A 155 -4.97 -14.66 -0.39
CA LEU A 155 -3.79 -15.42 -0.81
C LEU A 155 -3.78 -16.83 -0.20
N LEU A 156 -4.02 -16.94 1.11
CA LEU A 156 -4.06 -18.24 1.81
C LEU A 156 -5.21 -19.14 1.33
N SER A 157 -6.24 -18.55 0.72
CA SER A 157 -7.37 -19.27 0.14
C SER A 157 -7.16 -19.64 -1.33
N ASP A 158 -5.98 -19.35 -1.90
CA ASP A 158 -5.63 -19.57 -3.31
C ASP A 158 -6.66 -18.99 -4.30
N ARG A 159 -7.25 -17.84 -3.96
CA ARG A 159 -8.32 -17.18 -4.74
C ARG A 159 -7.80 -16.16 -5.74
N TYR A 160 -6.91 -16.61 -6.60
CA TYR A 160 -6.34 -15.78 -7.65
C TYR A 160 -5.99 -16.62 -8.87
N ILE A 161 -6.14 -16.02 -10.05
CA ILE A 161 -5.83 -16.68 -11.33
C ILE A 161 -4.98 -15.76 -12.20
N PRO A 162 -4.16 -16.34 -13.09
CA PRO A 162 -3.50 -15.56 -14.11
C PRO A 162 -4.53 -15.11 -15.15
N VAL A 163 -4.50 -13.83 -15.53
CA VAL A 163 -5.46 -13.24 -16.46
C VAL A 163 -4.71 -12.45 -17.54
N PRO A 164 -5.02 -12.66 -18.84
CA PRO A 164 -4.55 -11.78 -19.89
C PRO A 164 -5.21 -10.41 -19.76
N ARG A 165 -4.43 -9.34 -19.93
CA ARG A 165 -4.90 -7.97 -19.81
C ARG A 165 -4.51 -7.19 -21.05
N ILE A 166 -5.47 -6.51 -21.63
CA ILE A 166 -5.27 -5.60 -22.76
C ILE A 166 -5.30 -4.18 -22.18
N PRO A 167 -4.21 -3.42 -22.26
CA PRO A 167 -4.21 -2.02 -21.86
C PRO A 167 -5.26 -1.26 -22.68
N ASN A 168 -6.15 -0.53 -22.01
CA ASN A 168 -6.94 0.51 -22.66
C ASN A 168 -6.02 1.75 -22.81
N ASP A 169 -5.07 1.71 -23.75
CA ASP A 169 -4.03 2.74 -23.86
C ASP A 169 -4.36 3.82 -24.91
N PRO A 170 -4.53 5.10 -24.53
CA PRO A 170 -4.61 6.21 -25.49
C PRO A 170 -3.29 6.49 -26.25
N LEU A 171 -2.15 5.89 -25.85
CA LEU A 171 -0.84 6.05 -26.50
C LEU A 171 -0.63 5.11 -27.71
N GLY A 172 -1.62 4.31 -28.10
CA GLY A 172 -1.58 3.51 -29.33
C GLY A 172 -0.87 2.16 -29.19
N ARG A 173 -0.77 1.61 -27.97
CA ARG A 173 -0.41 0.20 -27.72
C ARG A 173 -1.61 -0.76 -27.87
N ASP A 174 -2.61 -0.35 -28.65
CA ASP A 174 -3.78 -1.16 -28.94
C ASP A 174 -3.34 -2.53 -29.49
N GLY A 175 -3.65 -3.59 -28.76
CA GLY A 175 -3.36 -4.98 -29.13
C GLY A 175 -2.16 -5.63 -28.43
N GLU A 176 -1.45 -4.94 -27.52
CA GLU A 176 -0.49 -5.61 -26.63
C GLU A 176 -1.24 -6.38 -25.53
N VAL A 177 -1.04 -7.70 -25.45
CA VAL A 177 -1.62 -8.50 -24.38
C VAL A 177 -0.56 -8.74 -23.32
N HIS A 178 -0.76 -8.16 -22.16
CA HIS A 178 0.03 -8.46 -20.98
C HIS A 178 -0.62 -9.58 -20.18
N VAL A 179 0.12 -10.13 -19.23
CA VAL A 179 -0.42 -11.11 -18.29
C VAL A 179 -0.17 -10.61 -16.89
N GLY A 180 -1.19 -10.71 -16.05
CA GLY A 180 -1.12 -10.39 -14.63
C GLY A 180 -1.88 -11.41 -13.82
N TRP A 181 -2.06 -11.11 -12.55
CA TRP A 181 -2.91 -11.88 -11.67
C TRP A 181 -4.17 -11.08 -11.34
N SER A 182 -5.29 -11.77 -11.13
CA SER A 182 -6.52 -11.18 -10.65
C SER A 182 -7.07 -12.01 -9.50
N TRP A 183 -7.74 -11.33 -8.57
CA TRP A 183 -8.51 -11.98 -7.53
C TRP A 183 -9.74 -12.69 -8.12
N VAL A 184 -10.11 -13.81 -7.51
CA VAL A 184 -11.35 -14.53 -7.79
C VAL A 184 -12.18 -14.55 -6.50
N PRO A 185 -12.92 -13.45 -6.21
CA PRO A 185 -13.77 -13.40 -5.04
C PRO A 185 -14.87 -14.46 -5.11
N GLU A 186 -15.37 -14.90 -3.96
CA GLU A 186 -16.53 -15.79 -3.92
C GLU A 186 -17.81 -15.06 -4.37
N PRO A 187 -18.80 -15.77 -4.93
CA PRO A 187 -20.11 -15.19 -5.16
C PRO A 187 -20.68 -14.61 -3.86
N GLY A 188 -20.91 -13.29 -3.84
CA GLY A 188 -21.39 -12.57 -2.65
C GLY A 188 -20.30 -12.11 -1.68
N ASP A 189 -19.01 -12.33 -2.00
CA ASP A 189 -17.92 -11.67 -1.29
C ASP A 189 -17.99 -10.16 -1.54
N PRO A 190 -18.15 -9.33 -0.49
CA PRO A 190 -18.28 -7.89 -0.67
C PRO A 190 -16.96 -7.21 -1.02
N PHE A 191 -15.83 -7.93 -1.06
CA PHE A 191 -14.54 -7.35 -1.39
C PHE A 191 -14.46 -6.89 -2.85
N PRO A 192 -13.99 -5.65 -3.15
CA PRO A 192 -13.40 -4.67 -2.23
C PRO A 192 -14.39 -3.58 -1.73
N ASP A 193 -15.69 -3.72 -1.99
CA ASP A 193 -16.70 -2.69 -1.75
C ASP A 193 -16.93 -2.39 -0.26
N ASP A 194 -16.81 -3.38 0.62
CA ASP A 194 -16.88 -3.20 2.08
C ASP A 194 -15.74 -2.31 2.60
N LEU A 195 -14.50 -2.59 2.17
CA LEU A 195 -13.33 -1.78 2.50
C LEU A 195 -13.43 -0.39 1.89
N LEU A 196 -13.95 -0.27 0.67
CA LEU A 196 -14.15 1.01 0.01
C LEU A 196 -15.09 1.92 0.81
N GLN A 197 -16.18 1.39 1.37
CA GLN A 197 -17.09 2.14 2.22
C GLN A 197 -16.47 2.58 3.55
N ALA A 198 -15.52 1.80 4.06
CA ALA A 198 -14.81 2.08 5.31
C ALA A 198 -13.54 2.93 5.12
N MET A 199 -13.17 3.30 3.89
CA MET A 199 -11.90 3.97 3.60
C MET A 199 -11.91 5.42 4.09
N PRO A 200 -11.03 5.80 5.04
CA PRO A 200 -10.90 7.20 5.46
C PRO A 200 -10.46 8.10 4.30
N GLY A 201 -11.00 9.32 4.21
CA GLY A 201 -10.69 10.24 3.11
C GLY A 201 -9.19 10.52 2.95
N ARG A 202 -8.45 10.61 4.06
CA ARG A 202 -7.00 10.81 4.05
C ARG A 202 -6.19 9.65 3.47
N CYS A 203 -6.72 8.42 3.46
CA CYS A 203 -6.07 7.29 2.79
C CYS A 203 -5.99 7.49 1.27
N CYS A 204 -6.84 8.34 0.71
CA CYS A 204 -6.80 8.69 -0.72
C CYS A 204 -5.75 9.74 -1.04
N PHE A 205 -5.16 10.38 -0.01
CA PHE A 205 -4.14 11.40 -0.18
C PHE A 205 -2.75 10.79 -0.10
N SER A 206 -1.98 10.92 -1.17
CA SER A 206 -0.68 10.30 -1.31
C SER A 206 0.21 11.09 -2.27
N ASP A 207 1.45 11.36 -1.85
CA ASP A 207 2.44 12.17 -2.58
C ASP A 207 1.90 13.51 -3.13
N GLY A 208 1.18 14.26 -2.29
CA GLY A 208 0.61 15.56 -2.66
C GLY A 208 -0.58 15.50 -3.62
N ARG A 209 -1.15 14.31 -3.86
CA ARG A 209 -2.26 14.09 -4.80
C ARG A 209 -3.42 13.36 -4.12
N VAL A 210 -4.63 13.62 -4.59
CA VAL A 210 -5.83 12.87 -4.21
C VAL A 210 -6.12 11.85 -5.30
N PHE A 211 -6.13 10.57 -4.93
CA PHE A 211 -6.48 9.47 -5.81
C PHE A 211 -7.96 9.11 -5.67
N GLU A 212 -8.53 8.54 -6.73
CA GLU A 212 -9.86 7.94 -6.64
C GLU A 212 -9.79 6.69 -5.72
N PRO A 213 -10.65 6.59 -4.69
CA PRO A 213 -10.52 5.58 -3.64
C PRO A 213 -10.50 4.13 -4.17
N ARG A 214 -11.42 3.77 -5.09
CA ARG A 214 -11.51 2.41 -5.63
C ARG A 214 -10.27 2.06 -6.43
N THR A 215 -9.79 2.97 -7.28
CA THR A 215 -8.61 2.78 -8.11
C THR A 215 -7.37 2.58 -7.25
N LEU A 216 -7.21 3.38 -6.19
CA LEU A 216 -6.07 3.23 -5.26
C LEU A 216 -6.10 1.89 -4.53
N LEU A 217 -7.28 1.46 -4.07
CA LEU A 217 -7.50 0.19 -3.38
C LEU A 217 -7.20 -1.00 -4.30
N LEU A 218 -7.77 -1.00 -5.50
CA LEU A 218 -7.53 -2.04 -6.51
C LEU A 218 -6.04 -2.11 -6.88
N HIS A 219 -5.42 -0.97 -7.14
CA HIS A 219 -3.98 -0.89 -7.41
C HIS A 219 -3.14 -1.48 -6.28
N CYS A 220 -3.40 -1.11 -5.03
CA CYS A 220 -2.70 -1.66 -3.87
C CYS A 220 -2.82 -3.19 -3.81
N THR A 221 -4.04 -3.71 -3.94
CA THR A 221 -4.32 -5.16 -3.88
C THR A 221 -3.66 -5.92 -5.02
N GLU A 222 -3.66 -5.37 -6.24
CA GLU A 222 -3.00 -5.96 -7.40
C GLU A 222 -1.48 -6.03 -7.21
N VAL A 223 -0.86 -4.95 -6.72
CA VAL A 223 0.59 -4.93 -6.46
C VAL A 223 0.96 -5.94 -5.36
N LEU A 224 0.15 -6.04 -4.31
CA LEU A 224 0.36 -7.04 -3.25
C LEU A 224 0.23 -8.48 -3.77
N LEU A 225 -0.77 -8.75 -4.61
CA LEU A 225 -0.92 -10.05 -5.27
C LEU A 225 0.28 -10.39 -6.15
N GLN A 226 0.66 -9.47 -7.04
CA GLN A 226 1.78 -9.66 -7.96
C GLN A 226 3.07 -9.95 -7.17
N ARG A 227 3.35 -9.17 -6.12
CA ARG A 227 4.53 -9.39 -5.27
C ARG A 227 4.47 -10.74 -4.57
N ALA A 228 3.33 -11.09 -3.96
CA ALA A 228 3.19 -12.36 -3.25
C ALA A 228 3.46 -13.55 -4.17
N VAL A 229 2.87 -13.55 -5.37
CA VAL A 229 3.01 -14.68 -6.30
C VAL A 229 4.40 -14.73 -6.93
N THR A 230 4.98 -13.58 -7.31
CA THR A 230 6.32 -13.54 -7.95
C THR A 230 7.48 -13.79 -6.99
N HIS A 231 7.31 -13.53 -5.69
CA HIS A 231 8.30 -13.89 -4.66
C HIS A 231 8.27 -15.39 -4.30
N CYS A 232 7.19 -16.09 -4.62
CA CYS A 232 7.11 -17.55 -4.52
C CYS A 232 7.82 -18.19 -5.72
N LEU A 233 9.09 -18.57 -5.56
CA LEU A 233 9.86 -19.22 -6.62
C LEU A 233 9.20 -20.56 -7.01
N PRO A 234 8.70 -20.71 -8.25
CA PRO A 234 8.14 -21.98 -8.69
C PRO A 234 9.21 -23.07 -8.71
N PRO A 235 8.88 -24.33 -8.35
CA PRO A 235 9.84 -25.43 -8.41
C PRO A 235 10.44 -25.55 -9.82
N PRO A 236 11.73 -25.95 -9.98
CA PRO A 236 12.36 -26.06 -11.31
C PRO A 236 11.61 -26.97 -12.30
N ALA A 237 10.88 -27.97 -11.79
CA ALA A 237 10.01 -28.82 -12.60
C ALA A 237 8.82 -28.06 -13.19
N MET A 238 8.22 -27.15 -12.43
CA MET A 238 7.14 -26.27 -12.89
C MET A 238 7.67 -25.26 -13.89
N VAL A 239 8.79 -24.59 -13.60
CA VAL A 239 9.43 -23.65 -14.54
C VAL A 239 9.67 -24.30 -15.91
N ARG A 240 10.17 -25.53 -15.94
CA ARG A 240 10.37 -26.27 -17.20
C ARG A 240 9.07 -26.54 -17.96
N LYS A 241 7.96 -26.78 -17.26
CA LYS A 241 6.64 -26.99 -17.88
C LYS A 241 6.01 -25.69 -18.37
N LEU A 242 6.27 -24.58 -17.69
CA LEU A 242 5.73 -23.27 -18.05
C LEU A 242 6.51 -22.61 -19.19
N ARG A 243 7.77 -23.01 -19.44
CA ARG A 243 8.61 -22.41 -20.47
C ARG A 243 7.92 -22.34 -21.83
N GLY A 244 7.87 -21.13 -22.41
CA GLY A 244 7.24 -20.84 -23.69
C GLY A 244 5.71 -20.73 -23.63
N THR A 245 5.10 -20.86 -22.45
CA THR A 245 3.66 -20.66 -22.25
C THR A 245 3.36 -19.24 -21.78
N PHE A 246 2.11 -18.81 -21.92
CA PHE A 246 1.67 -17.50 -21.40
C PHE A 246 1.89 -17.37 -19.87
N LEU A 247 1.78 -18.48 -19.15
CA LEU A 247 1.97 -18.54 -17.70
C LEU A 247 3.43 -18.33 -17.28
N GLU A 248 4.42 -18.53 -18.15
CA GLU A 248 5.81 -18.17 -17.80
C GLU A 248 5.93 -16.68 -17.52
N LYS A 249 5.17 -15.86 -18.26
CA LYS A 249 5.22 -14.40 -18.14
C LYS A 249 4.52 -13.86 -16.90
N THR A 250 3.57 -14.60 -16.30
CA THR A 250 2.86 -14.15 -15.08
C THR A 250 3.76 -14.17 -13.84
N PHE A 251 4.88 -14.90 -13.89
CA PHE A 251 5.90 -14.93 -12.83
C PHE A 251 7.02 -13.89 -13.05
N GLN A 252 6.93 -13.04 -14.08
CA GLN A 252 7.82 -11.89 -14.19
C GLN A 252 7.46 -10.87 -13.08
N GLY A 253 8.48 -10.32 -12.43
CA GLY A 253 8.30 -9.36 -11.32
C GLY A 253 7.59 -8.07 -11.76
N LEU A 254 7.39 -7.15 -10.81
CA LEU A 254 6.88 -5.80 -11.11
C LEU A 254 7.76 -5.10 -12.16
N GLY A 255 7.13 -4.33 -13.05
CA GLY A 255 7.81 -3.60 -14.13
C GLY A 255 7.07 -3.70 -15.46
N ASP A 256 7.85 -3.80 -16.54
CA ASP A 256 7.34 -3.88 -17.91
C ASP A 256 7.50 -5.32 -18.45
N PRO A 257 6.63 -6.27 -18.02
CA PRO A 257 6.65 -7.63 -18.54
C PRO A 257 6.43 -7.58 -20.05
N GLN A 258 7.30 -8.26 -20.81
CA GLN A 258 7.23 -8.20 -22.27
C GLN A 258 5.85 -8.66 -22.75
N PRO A 259 5.15 -7.85 -23.57
CA PRO A 259 3.83 -8.22 -24.05
C PRO A 259 3.87 -9.54 -24.82
N LEU A 260 2.78 -10.29 -24.81
CA LEU A 260 2.62 -11.47 -25.66
C LEU A 260 2.71 -11.03 -27.12
N GLN A 261 3.62 -11.64 -27.87
CA GLN A 261 3.79 -11.40 -29.31
C GLN A 261 3.39 -12.65 -30.08
N GLY A 262 2.58 -12.51 -31.13
CA GLY A 262 2.19 -13.60 -32.02
C GLY A 262 0.82 -13.42 -32.69
N ALA A 263 0.60 -14.08 -33.83
CA ALA A 263 -0.71 -14.15 -34.48
C ALA A 263 -1.69 -14.99 -33.62
N GLY A 264 -2.89 -14.49 -33.36
CA GLY A 264 -3.95 -15.20 -32.60
C GLY A 264 -4.03 -14.90 -31.10
N VAL A 265 -3.17 -14.01 -30.58
CA VAL A 265 -3.16 -13.63 -29.15
C VAL A 265 -4.46 -12.89 -28.77
N ASN A 266 -4.99 -12.04 -29.65
CA ASN A 266 -6.26 -11.32 -29.43
C ASN A 266 -7.48 -12.26 -29.44
N GLU A 267 -7.48 -13.30 -30.29
CA GLU A 267 -8.55 -14.31 -30.31
C GLU A 267 -8.54 -15.13 -29.01
N SER A 268 -7.35 -15.46 -28.50
CA SER A 268 -7.18 -16.21 -27.25
C SER A 268 -7.61 -15.40 -26.03
N ALA A 269 -7.31 -14.09 -25.99
CA ALA A 269 -7.72 -13.20 -24.91
C ALA A 269 -9.25 -13.07 -24.80
N GLY A 270 -9.95 -12.96 -25.94
CA GLY A 270 -11.42 -12.91 -25.97
C GLY A 270 -12.10 -14.18 -25.44
N TYR A 271 -11.45 -15.35 -25.53
CA TYR A 271 -11.95 -16.58 -24.92
C TYR A 271 -11.85 -16.57 -23.38
N TRP A 272 -10.88 -15.85 -22.81
CA TRP A 272 -10.70 -15.76 -21.35
C TRP A 272 -11.59 -14.70 -20.71
N GLU A 273 -11.91 -13.59 -21.41
CA GLU A 273 -12.88 -12.60 -20.93
C GLU A 273 -14.32 -13.15 -20.86
N ALA A 274 -14.60 -14.24 -21.59
CA ALA A 274 -15.90 -14.89 -21.62
C ALA A 274 -16.11 -15.93 -20.49
N TRP A 275 -15.09 -16.21 -19.68
CA TRP A 275 -15.12 -17.12 -18.52
C TRP A 275 -15.13 -16.35 -17.22
#